data_AF-A0A9X4C6J8-F1
#
_entry.id   AF-A0A9X4C6J8-F1
#
_cell.length_a   1.000
_cell.length_b   1.000
_cell.length_c   1.000
_cell.angle_alpha   90.00
_cell.angle_beta   90.00
_cell.angle_gamma   90.00
#
_symmetry.space_group_name_H-M   'P 1'
#
loop_
_entity.id
_entity.type
_entity.pdbx_description
1 polymer ?
#
loop_
_entity_poly.entity_id
_entity_poly.type
_entity_poly.pdbx_seq_one_letter_code
_entity_poly.pdbx_strand_id
1 'polypeptide(L)'
;MTLLETTIVEQARPELQNLRCALLLPEGPDRTLDISSSFWMLNGLTMLTTLANSGLGESAAEELHAIDGRWSGDRRREPRRPDQEGHTELMVRCAPAALGEREGLTRAS
;
A
#
# COMPACT_ATOMS: atom_id res chain seq x y z
N MET A 1 0.57 -10.34 -21.31
CA MET A 1 1.03 -10.81 -19.99
C MET A 1 0.45 -12.17 -19.68
N THR A 2 1.20 -13.00 -18.95
CA THR A 2 0.73 -14.27 -18.39
C THR A 2 -0.16 -14.03 -17.16
N LEU A 3 -0.85 -15.07 -16.70
CA LEU A 3 -1.63 -15.00 -15.46
C LEU A 3 -0.75 -14.63 -14.27
N LEU A 4 0.44 -15.23 -14.15
CA LEU A 4 1.37 -14.96 -13.05
C LEU A 4 1.85 -13.51 -13.06
N GLU A 5 2.22 -12.99 -14.22
CA GLU A 5 2.63 -11.58 -14.39
C GLU A 5 1.51 -10.61 -13.99
N THR A 6 0.28 -10.92 -14.39
CA THR A 6 -0.90 -10.13 -14.03
C THR A 6 -1.09 -10.12 -12.52
N THR A 7 -1.03 -11.28 -11.86
CA THR A 7 -1.10 -11.38 -10.41
C THR A 7 0.01 -10.60 -9.71
N ILE A 8 1.26 -10.69 -10.20
CA ILE A 8 2.39 -9.94 -9.64
C ILE A 8 2.14 -8.43 -9.68
N VAL A 9 1.71 -7.91 -10.84
CA VAL A 9 1.40 -6.49 -11.02
C VAL A 9 0.21 -6.07 -10.16
N GLU A 10 -0.83 -6.90 -10.09
CA GLU A 10 -2.02 -6.63 -9.29
C GLU A 10 -1.74 -6.65 -7.79
N GLN A 11 -0.78 -7.45 -7.31
CA GLN A 11 -0.34 -7.45 -5.91
C GLN A 11 0.58 -6.26 -5.56
N ALA A 12 1.37 -5.76 -6.50
CA ALA A 12 2.25 -4.61 -6.25
C ALA A 12 1.46 -3.32 -5.98
N ARG A 13 0.27 -3.15 -6.58
CA ARG A 13 -0.59 -1.97 -6.40
C ARG A 13 -1.12 -1.81 -4.96
N PRO A 14 -1.79 -2.80 -4.33
CA PRO A 14 -2.27 -2.70 -2.96
C PRO A 14 -1.10 -2.57 -1.98
N GLU A 15 0.05 -3.21 -2.20
CA GLU A 15 1.19 -3.05 -1.29
C GLU A 15 1.77 -1.63 -1.30
N LEU A 16 1.84 -0.98 -2.45
CA LEU A 16 2.18 0.44 -2.50
C LEU A 16 1.15 1.30 -1.77
N GLN A 17 -0.14 0.98 -1.88
CA GLN A 17 -1.20 1.69 -1.17
C GLN A 17 -1.12 1.48 0.35
N ASN A 18 -0.86 0.26 0.80
CA ASN A 18 -0.68 -0.10 2.20
C ASN A 18 0.53 0.63 2.80
N LEU A 19 1.66 0.62 2.09
CA LEU A 19 2.85 1.37 2.50
C LEU A 19 2.56 2.87 2.66
N ARG A 20 1.80 3.45 1.73
CA ARG A 20 1.38 4.87 1.84
C ARG A 20 0.49 5.12 3.05
N CYS A 21 -0.49 4.26 3.29
CA CYS A 21 -1.37 4.35 4.46
C CYS A 21 -0.56 4.23 5.76
N ALA A 22 0.35 3.26 5.83
CA ALA A 22 1.21 3.03 7.00
C ALA A 22 2.12 4.23 7.30
N LEU A 23 2.65 4.89 6.27
CA LEU A 23 3.46 6.10 6.44
C LEU A 23 2.68 7.28 7.05
N LEU A 24 1.35 7.30 6.91
CA LEU A 24 0.46 8.31 7.50
C LEU A 24 0.01 7.98 8.93
N LEU A 25 0.25 6.76 9.42
CA LEU A 25 -0.08 6.39 10.79
C LEU A 25 0.82 7.13 11.78
N PRO A 26 0.35 7.37 13.02
CA PRO A 26 1.20 7.85 14.10
C PRO A 26 2.39 6.92 14.35
N GLU A 27 3.49 7.48 14.87
CA GLU A 27 4.63 6.67 15.25
C GLU A 27 4.26 5.64 16.32
N GLY A 28 4.64 4.40 16.07
CA GLY A 28 4.33 3.29 16.95
C GLY A 28 4.72 1.94 16.38
N PRO A 29 4.58 0.87 17.17
CA PRO A 29 4.86 -0.50 16.73
C PRO A 29 4.04 -0.89 15.50
N ASP A 30 2.74 -0.58 15.48
CA ASP A 30 1.83 -0.96 14.39
C ASP A 30 2.25 -0.33 13.06
N ARG A 31 2.58 0.97 13.06
CA ARG A 31 3.16 1.66 11.89
C ARG A 31 4.42 0.95 11.38
N THR A 32 5.31 0.57 12.29
CA THR A 32 6.59 -0.04 11.92
C THR A 32 6.38 -1.41 11.28
N LEU A 33 5.43 -2.20 11.80
CA LEU A 33 5.05 -3.50 11.26
C LEU A 33 4.44 -3.37 9.87
N ASP A 34 3.47 -2.45 9.71
CA ASP A 34 2.78 -2.23 8.44
C ASP A 34 3.73 -1.70 7.36
N ILE A 35 4.60 -0.73 7.72
CA ILE A 35 5.66 -0.26 6.81
C ILE A 35 6.57 -1.41 6.41
N SER A 36 7.07 -2.19 7.37
CA SER A 36 8.03 -3.25 7.09
C SER A 36 7.43 -4.32 6.17
N SER A 37 6.19 -4.75 6.45
CA SER A 37 5.50 -5.77 5.67
C SER A 37 5.34 -5.34 4.21
N SER A 38 4.71 -4.18 3.98
CA SER A 38 4.46 -3.69 2.63
C SER A 38 5.72 -3.26 1.90
N PHE A 39 6.71 -2.72 2.60
CA PHE A 39 8.01 -2.38 2.02
C PHE A 39 8.71 -3.63 1.48
N TRP A 40 8.80 -4.71 2.27
CA TRP A 40 9.49 -5.92 1.83
C TRP A 40 8.76 -6.63 0.70
N MET A 41 7.43 -6.68 0.74
CA MET A 41 6.65 -7.26 -0.36
C MET A 41 6.80 -6.46 -1.65
N LEU A 42 6.65 -5.14 -1.59
CA LEU A 42 6.82 -4.28 -2.77
C LEU A 42 8.23 -4.40 -3.34
N ASN A 43 9.26 -4.38 -2.49
CA ASN A 43 10.64 -4.55 -2.91
C ASN A 43 10.89 -5.93 -3.56
N GLY A 44 10.31 -7.00 -3.01
CA GLY A 44 10.40 -8.33 -3.60
C GLY A 44 9.80 -8.39 -5.01
N LEU A 45 8.64 -7.76 -5.22
CA LEU A 45 7.97 -7.72 -6.52
C LEU A 45 8.74 -6.86 -7.53
N THR A 46 9.21 -5.67 -7.13
CA THR A 46 9.95 -4.79 -8.04
C THR A 46 11.34 -5.34 -8.38
N MET A 47 11.99 -6.07 -7.48
CA MET A 47 13.26 -6.76 -7.76
C MET A 47 13.15 -7.76 -8.93
N LEU A 48 11.97 -8.33 -9.21
CA LEU A 48 11.79 -9.22 -10.35
C LEU A 48 12.08 -8.53 -11.69
N THR A 49 11.95 -7.20 -11.76
CA THR A 49 12.26 -6.42 -12.97
C THR A 49 13.77 -6.29 -13.23
N THR A 50 14.61 -6.46 -12.20
CA THR A 50 16.07 -6.24 -12.31
C THR A 50 16.85 -7.54 -12.49
N LEU A 51 16.20 -8.69 -12.37
CA LEU A 51 16.82 -10.00 -12.54
C LEU A 51 16.87 -10.40 -14.03
N ALA A 52 18.06 -10.71 -14.53
CA ALA A 52 18.30 -11.06 -15.94
C ALA A 52 17.51 -12.29 -16.46
N ASN A 53 16.95 -13.12 -15.58
CA ASN A 53 16.18 -14.32 -15.92
C ASN A 53 14.92 -14.46 -15.05
N SER A 54 14.25 -13.36 -14.69
CA SER A 54 13.03 -13.42 -13.89
C SER A 54 11.87 -14.16 -14.56
N GLY A 55 11.94 -14.38 -15.87
CA GLY A 55 10.84 -14.93 -16.65
C GLY A 55 9.68 -13.93 -16.81
N LEU A 56 9.91 -12.66 -16.43
CA LEU A 56 8.94 -11.59 -16.52
C LEU A 56 9.02 -10.95 -17.91
N GLY A 57 7.90 -10.91 -18.62
CA GLY A 57 7.79 -10.23 -19.90
C GLY A 57 7.96 -8.72 -19.77
N GLU A 58 8.42 -8.08 -20.85
CA GLU A 58 8.70 -6.64 -20.91
C GLU A 58 7.52 -5.78 -20.45
N SER A 59 6.30 -6.11 -20.89
CA SER A 59 5.07 -5.42 -20.47
C SER A 59 4.82 -5.48 -18.96
N ALA A 60 5.14 -6.59 -18.30
CA ALA A 60 4.96 -6.71 -16.86
C ALA A 60 6.05 -5.92 -16.10
N ALA A 61 7.26 -5.87 -16.65
CA ALA A 61 8.36 -5.10 -16.07
C ALA A 61 8.08 -3.60 -16.16
N GLU A 62 7.58 -3.13 -17.31
CA GLU A 62 7.15 -1.75 -17.49
C GLU A 62 6.02 -1.37 -16.52
N GLU A 63 5.03 -2.25 -16.32
CA GLU A 63 3.95 -1.98 -15.37
C GLU A 63 4.44 -1.92 -13.92
N LEU A 64 5.34 -2.82 -13.51
CA LEU A 64 5.97 -2.77 -12.19
C LEU A 64 6.84 -1.50 -12.01
N HIS A 65 7.61 -1.10 -13.03
CA HIS A 65 8.35 0.15 -13.02
C HIS A 65 7.42 1.37 -12.99
N ALA A 66 6.26 1.31 -13.64
CA ALA A 66 5.27 2.38 -13.60
C ALA A 66 4.62 2.51 -12.21
N ILE A 67 4.55 1.43 -11.42
CA ILE A 67 4.11 1.50 -10.02
C ILE A 67 5.11 2.30 -9.17
N ASP A 68 6.41 2.17 -9.46
CA ASP A 68 7.48 2.99 -8.87
C ASP A 68 7.44 4.45 -9.39
N GLY A 69 7.29 4.63 -10.71
CA GLY A 69 7.37 5.92 -11.40
C GLY A 69 6.13 6.82 -11.40
N ARG A 70 4.90 6.26 -11.32
CA ARG A 70 3.64 7.05 -11.25
C ARG A 70 3.51 7.86 -9.95
N TRP A 71 4.44 7.70 -9.02
CA TRP A 71 4.52 8.53 -7.82
C TRP A 71 4.85 10.02 -8.12
N SER A 72 5.25 10.40 -9.34
CA SER A 72 5.41 11.82 -9.71
C SER A 72 4.12 12.53 -10.17
N GLY A 73 2.95 11.88 -10.09
CA GLY A 73 1.73 12.30 -10.80
C GLY A 73 0.66 13.08 -10.04
N ASP A 74 0.72 13.23 -8.72
CA ASP A 74 -0.30 13.98 -7.95
C ASP A 74 0.33 15.08 -7.06
N ARG A 75 1.31 15.79 -7.63
CA ARG A 75 1.78 17.09 -7.13
C ARG A 75 1.23 18.27 -7.94
N ARG A 76 0.04 18.11 -8.54
CA ARG A 76 -0.70 19.21 -9.18
C ARG A 76 -2.14 19.26 -8.71
N ARG A 77 -2.34 19.85 -7.53
CA ARG A 77 -3.31 20.93 -7.23
C ARG A 77 -3.42 21.06 -5.72
N GLU A 78 -2.45 21.70 -5.11
CA GLU A 78 -2.72 22.43 -3.87
C GLU A 78 -2.96 23.88 -4.29
N PRO A 79 -4.22 24.37 -4.29
CA PRO A 79 -4.44 25.80 -4.38
C PRO A 79 -3.81 26.41 -3.14
N ARG A 80 -2.90 27.38 -3.31
CA ARG A 80 -2.44 28.22 -2.20
C ARG A 80 -3.68 28.76 -1.49
N ARG A 81 -3.95 28.32 -0.26
CA ARG A 81 -5.02 28.89 0.56
C ARG A 81 -4.64 30.35 0.87
N PRO A 82 -5.54 31.33 0.66
CA PRO A 82 -5.46 32.56 1.40
C PRO A 82 -5.89 32.29 2.84
N ASP A 83 -5.27 32.98 3.78
CA ASP A 83 -5.58 32.96 5.22
C ASP A 83 -7.08 32.87 5.50
N GLN A 84 -7.50 31.86 6.26
CA GLN A 84 -8.63 32.02 7.18
C GLN A 84 -8.76 30.86 8.18
N GLU A 85 -8.95 31.26 9.43
CA GLU A 85 -9.21 30.51 10.64
C GLU A 85 -10.46 29.62 10.52
N GLY A 86 -10.49 28.50 11.26
CA GLY A 86 -11.74 27.77 11.49
C GLY A 86 -11.62 26.24 11.53
N HIS A 87 -11.40 25.72 12.74
CA HIS A 87 -12.05 24.54 13.33
C HIS A 87 -12.40 23.29 12.48
N THR A 88 -11.73 22.20 12.85
CA THR A 88 -12.19 20.81 13.04
C THR A 88 -12.72 19.96 11.87
N GLU A 89 -11.93 18.90 11.62
CA GLU A 89 -12.33 17.49 11.55
C GLU A 89 -12.89 16.96 10.22
N LEU A 90 -11.99 16.44 9.39
CA LEU A 90 -12.32 15.50 8.31
C LEU A 90 -11.72 14.12 8.66
N MET A 91 -12.53 13.28 9.29
CA MET A 91 -12.26 11.84 9.36
C MET A 91 -12.34 11.26 7.94
N VAL A 92 -11.19 11.02 7.29
CA VAL A 92 -11.12 10.10 6.16
C VAL A 92 -10.99 8.69 6.75
N ARG A 93 -12.09 7.96 6.69
CA ARG A 93 -12.19 6.55 7.07
C ARG A 93 -11.25 5.71 6.20
N CYS A 94 -10.08 5.37 6.73
CA CYS A 94 -9.47 4.07 6.43
C CYS A 94 -10.20 3.06 7.32
N ALA A 95 -11.22 2.40 6.77
CA ALA A 95 -11.84 1.27 7.47
C ALA A 95 -10.86 0.09 7.44
N PRO A 96 -10.44 -0.46 8.59
CA PRO A 96 -9.86 -1.79 8.61
C PRO A 96 -10.97 -2.79 8.28
N ALA A 97 -10.68 -3.74 7.39
CA ALA A 97 -11.53 -4.92 7.24
C ALA A 97 -11.55 -5.63 8.61
N ALA A 98 -12.68 -5.57 9.30
CA ALA A 98 -12.82 -6.03 10.66
C ALA A 98 -12.52 -7.53 10.79
N LEU A 99 -11.67 -7.81 11.78
CA LEU A 99 -11.55 -9.09 12.47
C LEU A 99 -12.92 -9.64 12.86
N GLY A 100 -13.19 -10.88 12.48
CA GLY A 100 -14.23 -11.70 13.08
C GLY A 100 -13.68 -12.36 14.34
N GLU A 101 -13.75 -11.67 15.48
CA GLU A 101 -13.68 -12.31 16.79
C GLU A 101 -15.06 -12.83 17.18
N ARG A 102 -15.13 -14.05 17.71
CA ARG A 102 -16.08 -14.37 18.78
C ARG A 102 -15.53 -15.48 19.66
N GLU A 103 -14.95 -15.03 20.76
CA GLU A 103 -14.78 -15.81 21.99
C GLU A 103 -16.13 -16.38 22.44
N GLY A 104 -16.12 -17.65 22.84
CA GLY A 104 -17.22 -18.33 23.50
C GLY A 104 -16.69 -18.99 24.77
N LEU A 105 -16.59 -18.22 25.85
CA LEU A 105 -16.31 -18.70 27.20
C LEU A 105 -17.63 -18.99 27.90
N THR A 106 -17.97 -20.27 28.14
CA THR A 106 -18.83 -20.64 29.28
C THR A 106 -18.43 -22.00 29.85
N ARG A 107 -18.38 -21.99 31.18
CA ARG A 107 -17.90 -22.96 32.16
C ARG A 107 -18.99 -23.98 32.53
N ALA A 108 -18.54 -25.11 33.08
CA ALA A 108 -19.28 -26.11 33.89
C ALA A 108 -20.10 -27.17 33.13
N SER A 109 -19.68 -28.43 33.24
CA SER A 109 -20.08 -29.36 34.32
C SER A 109 -19.11 -30.53 34.42
#